data_AF-A0A4R2R6G8-F1
#
_entry.id   AF-A0A4R2R6G8-F1
#
_cell.length_a   1.000
_cell.length_b   1.000
_cell.length_c   1.000
_cell.angle_alpha   90.00
_cell.angle_beta   90.00
_cell.angle_gamma   90.00
#
_symmetry.space_group_name_H-M   'P 1'
#
loop_
_entity.id
_entity.type
_entity.pdbx_description
1 polymer ?
#
loop_
_entity_poly.entity_id
_entity_poly.type
_entity_poly.pdbx_seq_one_letter_code
_entity_poly.pdbx_strand_id
1 'polypeptide(L)'
;MLEFIYYPVSFILWCWHKVFGFVFGDDVIISWILAIFFLTFTIRGIMFKPFVKQVRSMRKMQEFAPEMKKIQKKYGNDRQRQAAEMQKLQREHGVNPLGSCLPMLLQIPVFIGLNWVLRNFTESHIQTGNYFFSGDEVRSYLDAKIFGINLGDAINHGMAVVGGGGSGGQESGWHWEVAPIAIPLMIIAAIATHFTARHSVARQNPASATQQTAMMNKLTLYVFPIGVLVFGAFFPIGLLLYWLANNSWTLMQQAIVYKRIDREEETKKIEAQEKRNSMAPKPGQKPRPGQKPSQAKKGPSGQQASTNKGSGGKSTEKASESSGTKSADKSGDKADSKANDEPASDSGGSSGSKAKSNGSKGSSGSSAAKNGNKNSGQNSGRSGSKKTGRKRS
;
A
#
# COMPACT_ATOMS: atom_id res chain seq x y z
N MET A 1 -4.81 -3.55 23.39
CA MET A 1 -5.27 -4.15 22.09
C MET A 1 -4.46 -3.66 20.89
N LEU A 2 -4.39 -2.35 20.58
CA LEU A 2 -3.61 -1.82 19.43
C LEU A 2 -2.15 -1.43 19.75
N GLU A 3 -1.65 -1.81 20.92
CA GLU A 3 -0.28 -1.50 21.39
C GLU A 3 0.82 -1.97 20.43
N PHE A 4 0.62 -3.05 19.68
CA PHE A 4 1.57 -3.49 18.65
C PHE A 4 1.84 -2.43 17.56
N ILE A 5 0.92 -1.49 17.37
CA ILE A 5 1.07 -0.32 16.48
C ILE A 5 1.70 0.84 17.24
N TYR A 6 1.27 1.07 18.49
CA TYR A 6 1.62 2.25 19.28
C TYR A 6 3.08 2.23 19.76
N TYR A 7 3.58 1.08 20.20
CA TYR A 7 4.98 0.94 20.62
C TYR A 7 5.99 1.18 19.48
N PRO A 8 5.87 0.58 18.27
CA PRO A 8 6.78 0.90 17.16
C PRO A 8 6.70 2.34 16.67
N VAL A 9 5.50 2.96 16.65
CA VAL A 9 5.34 4.35 16.22
C VAL A 9 5.96 5.31 17.24
N SER A 10 5.71 5.11 18.55
CA SER A 10 6.32 5.90 19.61
C SER A 10 7.84 5.69 19.68
N PHE A 11 8.34 4.46 19.53
CA PHE A 11 9.78 4.17 19.48
C PHE A 11 10.50 4.93 18.37
N ILE A 12 9.98 4.87 17.13
CA ILE A 12 10.62 5.56 16.00
C ILE A 12 10.52 7.08 16.19
N LEU A 13 9.39 7.59 16.70
CA LEU A 13 9.23 9.02 17.02
C LEU A 13 10.24 9.47 18.09
N TRP A 14 10.40 8.69 19.17
CA TRP A 14 11.35 8.94 20.26
C TRP A 14 12.80 8.94 19.76
N CYS A 15 13.19 7.94 18.96
CA CYS A 15 14.52 7.89 18.34
C CYS A 15 14.83 9.16 17.53
N TRP A 16 13.89 9.65 16.71
CA TRP A 16 14.11 10.88 15.96
C TRP A 16 14.03 12.14 16.82
N HIS A 17 13.16 12.18 17.84
CA HIS A 17 13.14 13.28 18.80
C HIS A 17 14.49 13.39 19.52
N LYS A 18 15.10 12.29 19.97
CA LYS A 18 16.47 12.32 20.53
C LYS A 18 17.54 12.77 19.55
N VAL A 19 17.47 12.36 18.28
CA VAL A 19 18.41 12.82 17.25
C VAL A 19 18.29 14.33 17.02
N PHE A 20 17.08 14.88 16.96
CA PHE A 20 16.90 16.33 16.74
C PHE A 20 17.05 17.15 18.03
N GLY A 21 16.68 16.60 19.18
CA GLY A 21 16.86 17.20 20.49
C GLY A 21 18.33 17.38 20.86
N PHE A 22 19.20 16.43 20.49
CA PHE A 22 20.66 16.61 20.56
C PHE A 22 21.18 17.78 19.69
N VAL A 23 20.50 18.11 18.59
CA VAL A 23 20.95 19.14 17.63
C VAL A 23 20.34 20.53 17.91
N PHE A 24 19.09 20.57 18.36
CA PHE A 24 18.28 21.79 18.50
C PHE A 24 17.74 22.04 19.92
N GLY A 25 17.90 21.09 20.85
CA GLY A 25 17.30 21.08 22.19
C GLY A 25 16.06 20.18 22.27
N ASP A 26 15.94 19.37 23.32
CA ASP A 26 14.83 18.43 23.53
C ASP A 26 13.47 19.17 23.62
N ASP A 27 13.43 20.31 24.31
CA ASP A 27 12.22 21.12 24.57
C ASP A 27 11.78 22.03 23.42
N VAL A 28 12.51 22.02 22.30
CA VAL A 28 12.20 22.89 21.17
C VAL A 28 11.21 22.20 20.24
N ILE A 29 10.09 22.87 19.93
CA ILE A 29 9.05 22.36 19.04
C ILE A 29 9.57 21.91 17.65
N ILE A 30 10.66 22.50 17.16
CA ILE A 30 11.32 22.11 15.92
C ILE A 30 11.80 20.65 15.99
N SER A 31 12.34 20.20 17.13
CA SER A 31 12.77 18.81 17.35
C SER A 31 11.60 17.83 17.20
N TRP A 32 10.45 18.18 17.77
CA TRP A 32 9.21 17.41 17.65
C TRP A 32 8.63 17.41 16.21
N ILE A 33 8.63 18.55 15.53
CA ILE A 33 8.19 18.67 14.12
C ILE A 33 9.07 17.80 13.22
N LEU A 34 10.40 17.90 13.36
CA LEU A 34 11.35 17.10 12.59
C LEU A 34 11.22 15.60 12.90
N ALA A 35 10.98 15.23 14.16
CA ALA A 35 10.72 13.85 14.55
C ALA A 35 9.49 13.25 13.83
N ILE A 36 8.40 14.00 13.71
CA ILE A 36 7.20 13.58 12.96
C ILE A 36 7.50 13.41 11.46
N PHE A 37 8.28 14.34 10.87
CA PHE A 37 8.68 14.24 9.46
C PHE A 37 9.55 12.99 9.21
N PHE A 38 10.56 12.76 10.04
CA PHE A 38 11.51 11.66 9.84
C PHE A 38 10.96 10.29 10.27
N LEU A 39 10.03 10.22 11.22
CA LEU A 39 9.17 9.04 11.44
C LEU A 39 8.49 8.63 10.14
N THR A 40 7.86 9.59 9.45
CA THR A 40 7.17 9.35 8.18
C THR A 40 8.15 8.87 7.10
N PHE A 41 9.29 9.53 6.97
CA PHE A 41 10.33 9.17 6.00
C PHE A 41 10.98 7.79 6.29
N THR A 42 11.11 7.41 7.56
CA THR A 42 11.65 6.11 7.97
C THR A 42 10.73 4.97 7.55
N ILE A 43 9.45 5.05 7.95
CA ILE A 43 8.45 4.04 7.60
C ILE A 43 8.31 3.94 6.07
N ARG A 44 8.21 5.08 5.40
CA ARG A 44 8.11 5.14 3.93
C ARG A 44 9.38 4.71 3.20
N GLY A 45 10.56 4.89 3.81
CA GLY A 45 11.85 4.42 3.34
C GLY A 45 11.95 2.89 3.37
N ILE A 46 11.56 2.27 4.49
CA ILE A 46 11.43 0.80 4.63
C ILE A 46 10.46 0.25 3.56
N MET A 47 9.34 0.95 3.32
CA MET A 47 8.38 0.61 2.26
C MET A 47 8.85 0.88 0.82
N PHE A 48 10.00 1.53 0.58
CA PHE A 48 10.36 1.97 -0.77
C PHE A 48 10.47 0.80 -1.77
N LYS A 49 11.06 -0.32 -1.36
CA LYS A 49 11.23 -1.52 -2.18
C LYS A 49 9.89 -2.21 -2.53
N PRO A 50 8.97 -2.51 -1.58
CA PRO A 50 7.65 -3.02 -1.93
C PRO A 50 6.81 -2.01 -2.75
N PHE A 51 6.91 -0.71 -2.49
CA PHE A 51 6.24 0.32 -3.29
C PHE A 51 6.66 0.28 -4.77
N VAL A 52 7.96 0.17 -5.07
CA VAL A 52 8.44 0.03 -6.48
C VAL A 52 7.85 -1.22 -7.15
N LYS A 53 7.78 -2.35 -6.44
CA LYS A 53 7.13 -3.57 -6.96
C LYS A 53 5.65 -3.33 -7.27
N GLN A 54 4.93 -2.65 -6.37
CA GLN A 54 3.53 -2.32 -6.57
C GLN A 54 3.32 -1.39 -7.76
N VAL A 55 4.12 -0.32 -7.90
CA VAL A 55 4.01 0.60 -9.05
C VAL A 55 4.20 -0.15 -10.37
N ARG A 56 5.14 -1.09 -10.44
CA ARG A 56 5.33 -1.96 -11.60
C ARG A 56 4.12 -2.88 -11.85
N SER A 57 3.50 -3.44 -10.80
CA SER A 57 2.24 -4.21 -10.91
C SER A 57 1.08 -3.35 -11.44
N MET A 58 0.98 -2.10 -10.97
CA MET A 58 -0.02 -1.14 -11.44
C MET A 58 0.18 -0.75 -12.91
N ARG A 59 1.43 -0.60 -13.40
CA ARG A 59 1.69 -0.37 -14.84
C ARG A 59 1.25 -1.55 -15.69
N LYS A 60 1.58 -2.80 -15.30
CA LYS A 60 1.11 -4.01 -15.99
C LYS A 60 -0.42 -4.04 -16.12
N MET A 61 -1.16 -3.67 -15.06
CA MET A 61 -2.63 -3.57 -15.13
C MET A 61 -3.13 -2.62 -16.24
N GLN A 62 -2.39 -1.55 -16.55
CA GLN A 62 -2.76 -0.62 -17.62
C GLN A 62 -2.56 -1.21 -19.02
N GLU A 63 -1.60 -2.14 -19.20
CA GLU A 63 -1.34 -2.83 -20.47
C GLU A 63 -2.52 -3.75 -20.86
N PHE A 64 -3.16 -4.40 -19.89
CA PHE A 64 -4.32 -5.30 -20.10
C PHE A 64 -5.68 -4.57 -20.13
N ALA A 65 -5.70 -3.26 -19.92
CA ALA A 65 -6.93 -2.49 -19.92
C ALA A 65 -7.76 -2.51 -21.23
N PRO A 66 -7.22 -2.54 -22.46
CA PRO A 66 -8.05 -2.75 -23.66
C PRO A 66 -8.75 -4.11 -23.64
N GLU A 67 -8.18 -5.13 -23.00
CA GLU A 67 -8.76 -6.47 -22.91
C GLU A 67 -9.83 -6.54 -21.81
N MET A 68 -9.60 -5.88 -20.68
CA MET A 68 -10.64 -5.59 -19.70
C MET A 68 -11.85 -4.87 -20.34
N LYS A 69 -11.61 -3.93 -21.27
CA LYS A 69 -12.68 -3.29 -22.06
C LYS A 69 -13.36 -4.24 -23.06
N LYS A 70 -12.65 -5.19 -23.67
CA LYS A 70 -13.25 -6.26 -24.50
C LYS A 70 -14.18 -7.14 -23.65
N ILE A 71 -13.74 -7.57 -22.46
CA ILE A 71 -14.56 -8.36 -21.52
C ILE A 71 -15.80 -7.57 -21.08
N GLN A 72 -15.64 -6.29 -20.72
CA GLN A 72 -16.76 -5.43 -20.34
C GLN A 72 -17.80 -5.28 -21.44
N LYS A 73 -17.38 -5.14 -22.71
CA LYS A 73 -18.30 -5.13 -23.87
C LYS A 73 -18.95 -6.49 -24.12
N LYS A 74 -18.19 -7.59 -24.06
CA LYS A 74 -18.67 -8.95 -24.36
C LYS A 74 -19.68 -9.47 -23.34
N TYR A 75 -19.51 -9.13 -22.05
CA TYR A 75 -20.36 -9.60 -20.96
C TYR A 75 -21.10 -8.44 -20.25
N GLY A 76 -21.40 -7.34 -20.95
CA GLY A 76 -22.04 -6.14 -20.37
C GLY A 76 -23.37 -6.41 -19.64
N ASN A 77 -24.12 -7.42 -20.09
CA ASN A 77 -25.42 -7.81 -19.51
C ASN A 77 -25.31 -8.82 -18.36
N ASP A 78 -24.14 -9.40 -18.11
CA ASP A 78 -23.93 -10.43 -17.08
C ASP A 78 -22.77 -10.02 -16.17
N ARG A 79 -23.08 -9.32 -15.08
CA ARG A 79 -22.08 -8.85 -14.11
C ARG A 79 -21.31 -9.99 -13.45
N GLN A 80 -21.89 -11.18 -13.28
CA GLN A 80 -21.21 -12.30 -12.62
C GLN A 80 -20.14 -12.88 -13.56
N ARG A 81 -20.49 -13.19 -14.81
CA ARG A 81 -19.49 -13.63 -15.81
C ARG A 81 -18.47 -12.53 -16.12
N GLN A 82 -18.89 -11.28 -16.21
CA GLN A 82 -17.97 -10.15 -16.41
C GLN A 82 -16.93 -10.08 -15.28
N ALA A 83 -17.34 -10.20 -14.01
CA ALA A 83 -16.43 -10.21 -12.87
C ALA A 83 -15.50 -11.44 -12.87
N ALA A 84 -16.02 -12.63 -13.18
CA ALA A 84 -15.23 -13.86 -13.25
C ALA A 84 -14.16 -13.81 -14.35
N GLU A 85 -14.52 -13.38 -15.57
CA GLU A 85 -13.59 -13.25 -16.70
C GLU A 85 -12.57 -12.13 -16.46
N MET A 86 -12.98 -11.00 -15.85
CA MET A 86 -12.04 -9.95 -15.43
C MET A 86 -11.04 -10.45 -14.37
N GLN A 87 -11.47 -11.30 -13.43
CA GLN A 87 -10.59 -11.91 -12.43
C GLN A 87 -9.67 -12.96 -13.06
N LYS A 88 -10.17 -13.75 -14.01
CA LYS A 88 -9.39 -14.73 -14.78
C LYS A 88 -8.28 -14.06 -15.57
N LEU A 89 -8.58 -13.01 -16.35
CA LEU A 89 -7.59 -12.23 -17.09
C LEU A 89 -6.50 -11.64 -16.17
N GLN A 90 -6.89 -11.09 -15.01
CA GLN A 90 -5.92 -10.58 -14.03
C GLN A 90 -5.01 -11.68 -13.47
N ARG A 91 -5.54 -12.88 -13.23
CA ARG A 91 -4.76 -14.05 -12.76
C ARG A 91 -3.82 -14.58 -13.84
N GLU A 92 -4.29 -14.74 -15.08
CA GLU A 92 -3.48 -15.20 -16.23
C GLU A 92 -2.28 -14.29 -16.49
N HIS A 93 -2.42 -12.99 -16.27
CA HIS A 93 -1.34 -12.01 -16.40
C HIS A 93 -0.59 -11.70 -15.09
N GLY A 94 -0.87 -12.43 -14.00
CA GLY A 94 -0.16 -12.33 -12.72
C GLY A 94 -0.32 -10.98 -12.01
N VAL A 95 -1.42 -10.26 -12.24
CA VAL A 95 -1.71 -8.96 -11.63
C VAL A 95 -2.64 -9.15 -10.43
N ASN A 96 -2.13 -8.90 -9.22
CA ASN A 96 -2.88 -9.18 -8.00
C ASN A 96 -3.68 -7.94 -7.53
N PRO A 97 -5.03 -7.95 -7.54
CA PRO A 97 -5.83 -6.75 -7.24
C PRO A 97 -5.65 -6.22 -5.80
N LEU A 98 -5.35 -7.10 -4.84
CA LEU A 98 -5.03 -6.71 -3.45
C LEU A 98 -3.66 -6.03 -3.33
N GLY A 99 -2.74 -6.25 -4.28
CA GLY A 99 -1.47 -5.52 -4.31
C GLY A 99 -1.67 -4.02 -4.56
N SER A 100 -2.77 -3.66 -5.22
CA SER A 100 -3.10 -2.27 -5.57
C SER A 100 -3.51 -1.40 -4.39
N CYS A 101 -4.09 -1.97 -3.33
CA CYS A 101 -4.52 -1.25 -2.13
C CYS A 101 -3.50 -1.28 -0.96
N LEU A 102 -2.37 -1.98 -1.12
CA LEU A 102 -1.33 -2.15 -0.11
C LEU A 102 -0.87 -0.86 0.61
N PRO A 103 -0.72 0.33 -0.03
CA PRO A 103 -0.30 1.55 0.64
C PRO A 103 -1.37 2.05 1.60
N MET A 104 -2.64 1.94 1.23
CA MET A 104 -3.75 2.36 2.10
C MET A 104 -3.82 1.45 3.34
N LEU A 105 -3.66 0.14 3.13
CA LEU A 105 -3.71 -0.84 4.21
C LEU A 105 -2.57 -0.66 5.23
N LEU A 106 -1.35 -0.28 4.80
CA LEU A 106 -0.28 0.03 5.75
C LEU A 106 -0.33 1.47 6.31
N GLN A 107 -0.89 2.43 5.57
CA GLN A 107 -1.01 3.82 6.04
C GLN A 107 -1.99 3.96 7.21
N ILE A 108 -3.09 3.20 7.21
CA ILE A 108 -4.13 3.28 8.26
C ILE A 108 -3.55 2.98 9.66
N PRO A 109 -2.84 1.85 9.90
CA PRO A 109 -2.14 1.60 11.16
C PRO A 109 -1.25 2.75 11.62
N VAL A 110 -0.39 3.27 10.74
CA VAL A 110 0.58 4.33 11.10
C VAL A 110 -0.14 5.64 11.48
N PHE A 111 -1.19 6.01 10.75
CA PHE A 111 -2.02 7.17 11.06
C PHE A 111 -2.72 7.03 12.42
N ILE A 112 -3.33 5.88 12.70
CA ILE A 112 -3.99 5.61 13.99
C ILE A 112 -2.97 5.65 15.12
N GLY A 113 -1.82 4.99 14.94
CA GLY A 113 -0.76 4.96 15.95
C GLY A 113 -0.19 6.33 16.27
N LEU A 114 0.07 7.16 15.26
CA LEU A 114 0.59 8.51 15.50
C LEU A 114 -0.48 9.41 16.13
N ASN A 115 -1.72 9.40 15.64
CA ASN A 115 -2.81 10.16 16.26
C ASN A 115 -3.05 9.74 17.72
N TRP A 116 -2.91 8.45 18.03
CA TRP A 116 -3.02 7.94 19.40
C TRP A 116 -1.87 8.43 20.28
N VAL A 117 -0.61 8.23 19.87
CA VAL A 117 0.56 8.64 20.65
C VAL A 117 0.56 10.15 20.90
N LEU A 118 0.27 10.98 19.88
CA LEU A 118 0.23 12.44 20.01
C LEU A 118 -0.87 12.93 20.96
N ARG A 119 -2.04 12.26 20.99
CA ARG A 119 -3.17 12.64 21.88
C ARG A 119 -3.05 12.11 23.31
N ASN A 120 -2.09 11.21 23.59
CA ASN A 120 -1.83 10.71 24.94
C ASN A 120 -0.63 11.42 25.60
N PHE A 121 -0.02 12.42 24.96
CA PHE A 121 0.73 13.42 25.70
C PHE A 121 -0.24 14.32 26.45
N THR A 122 -0.50 13.99 27.71
CA THR A 122 -1.36 14.73 28.63
C THR A 122 -0.69 14.83 29.98
N GLU A 123 -1.09 15.80 30.82
CA GLU A 123 -0.57 16.01 32.18
C GLU A 123 -0.55 14.71 33.02
N SER A 124 -1.58 13.86 32.87
CA SER A 124 -1.66 12.56 33.56
C SER A 124 -0.53 11.60 33.21
N HIS A 125 0.05 11.70 32.01
CA HIS A 125 1.14 10.85 31.55
C HIS A 125 2.53 11.38 31.93
N ILE A 126 2.64 12.55 32.58
CA ILE A 126 3.92 13.03 33.14
C ILE A 126 4.41 12.08 34.26
N GLN A 127 3.51 11.46 35.03
CA GLN A 127 3.91 10.53 36.10
C GLN A 127 4.15 9.10 35.60
N THR A 128 3.46 8.69 34.53
CA THR A 128 3.51 7.30 34.02
C THR A 128 4.41 7.10 32.80
N GLY A 129 4.81 8.19 32.12
CA GLY A 129 5.31 8.16 30.76
C GLY A 129 4.21 7.87 29.71
N ASN A 130 4.59 7.97 28.43
CA ASN A 130 3.74 7.70 27.26
C ASN A 130 4.48 6.74 26.30
N TYR A 131 4.25 5.42 26.45
CA TYR A 131 5.00 4.37 25.75
C TYR A 131 6.52 4.47 25.98
N PHE A 132 7.30 4.81 24.95
CA PHE A 132 8.75 5.02 25.03
C PHE A 132 9.16 6.37 25.62
N PHE A 133 8.21 7.31 25.76
CA PHE A 133 8.51 8.65 26.28
C PHE A 133 8.47 8.68 27.81
N SER A 134 9.51 9.22 28.44
CA SER A 134 9.57 9.45 29.88
C SER A 134 8.62 10.58 30.33
N GLY A 135 8.41 10.73 31.65
CA GLY A 135 7.64 11.84 32.20
C GLY A 135 8.15 13.23 31.79
N ASP A 136 9.47 13.41 31.79
CA ASP A 136 10.13 14.65 31.38
C ASP A 136 9.95 14.90 29.87
N GLU A 137 10.00 13.85 29.05
CA GLU A 137 9.76 13.96 27.60
C GLU A 137 8.28 14.23 27.28
N VAL A 138 7.35 13.71 28.09
CA VAL A 138 5.93 14.08 28.01
C VAL A 138 5.74 15.56 28.36
N ARG A 139 6.41 16.05 29.40
CA ARG A 139 6.40 17.47 29.76
C ARG A 139 7.00 18.34 28.64
N SER A 140 8.16 17.94 28.11
CA SER A 140 8.84 18.56 26.98
C SER A 140 7.93 18.69 25.75
N TYR A 141 7.14 17.64 25.44
CA TYR A 141 6.11 17.72 24.39
C TYR A 141 5.02 18.73 24.71
N LEU A 142 4.50 18.75 25.94
CA LEU A 142 3.40 19.64 26.35
C LEU A 142 3.82 21.11 26.33
N ASP A 143 5.04 21.42 26.78
CA ASP A 143 5.60 22.76 26.80
C ASP A 143 6.04 23.26 25.41
N ALA A 144 6.33 22.35 24.47
CA ALA A 144 6.63 22.66 23.07
C ALA A 144 5.42 23.28 22.32
N LYS A 145 5.30 24.60 22.37
CA LYS A 145 4.20 25.39 21.79
C LYS A 145 4.67 26.33 20.67
N ILE A 146 3.87 26.46 19.63
CA ILE A 146 4.04 27.44 18.53
C ILE A 146 2.90 28.46 18.61
N PHE A 147 3.23 29.73 18.82
CA PHE A 147 2.25 30.80 19.10
C PHE A 147 1.23 30.46 20.20
N GLY A 148 1.66 29.70 21.22
CA GLY A 148 0.83 29.24 22.34
C GLY A 148 0.13 27.90 22.13
N ILE A 149 0.18 27.33 20.93
CA ILE A 149 -0.57 26.12 20.53
C ILE A 149 0.35 24.89 20.49
N ASN A 150 -0.08 23.77 21.04
CA ASN A 150 0.66 22.52 21.07
C ASN A 150 0.46 21.69 19.78
N LEU A 151 1.38 20.77 19.48
CA LEU A 151 1.25 19.84 18.36
C LEU A 151 0.08 18.83 18.51
N GLY A 152 -0.41 18.60 19.73
CA GLY A 152 -1.55 17.76 20.06
C GLY A 152 -2.92 18.43 19.82
N ASP A 153 -2.95 19.75 19.71
CA ASP A 153 -4.19 20.53 19.62
C ASP A 153 -4.84 20.45 18.23
N ALA A 154 -6.17 20.47 18.20
CA ALA A 154 -6.99 20.45 16.99
C ALA A 154 -8.06 21.56 17.03
N ILE A 155 -8.52 22.03 15.86
CA ILE A 155 -9.61 23.03 15.80
C ILE A 155 -10.90 22.47 16.42
N ASN A 156 -11.11 21.16 16.40
CA ASN A 156 -12.27 20.52 17.02
C ASN A 156 -11.93 19.18 17.68
N HIS A 157 -12.25 19.03 18.97
CA HIS A 157 -12.03 17.81 19.74
C HIS A 157 -13.27 16.88 19.82
N GLY A 158 -14.41 17.26 19.22
CA GLY A 158 -15.70 16.57 19.35
C GLY A 158 -15.88 15.29 18.51
N MET A 159 -15.04 15.02 17.49
CA MET A 159 -15.15 13.83 16.64
C MET A 159 -14.19 12.71 17.05
N ALA A 160 -14.47 12.02 18.15
CA ALA A 160 -13.72 10.84 18.62
C ALA A 160 -13.75 9.62 17.67
N VAL A 161 -14.53 9.67 16.58
CA VAL A 161 -14.92 8.48 15.79
C VAL A 161 -13.86 8.02 14.77
N VAL A 162 -12.97 8.88 14.29
CA VAL A 162 -12.05 8.54 13.17
C VAL A 162 -10.71 7.93 13.62
N GLY A 163 -10.32 8.12 14.89
CA GLY A 163 -9.00 7.74 15.41
C GLY A 163 -9.01 6.84 16.66
N GLY A 164 -10.18 6.44 17.16
CA GLY A 164 -10.34 5.55 18.33
C GLY A 164 -10.01 6.15 19.69
N GLY A 165 -9.29 7.28 19.75
CA GLY A 165 -9.01 8.00 21.00
C GLY A 165 -10.17 8.90 21.42
N GLY A 166 -10.56 8.82 22.70
CA GLY A 166 -11.33 9.89 23.33
C GLY A 166 -10.54 11.21 23.37
N SER A 167 -11.20 12.32 23.70
CA SER A 167 -10.50 13.57 23.96
C SER A 167 -9.64 13.41 25.22
N GLY A 168 -8.33 13.31 25.05
CA GLY A 168 -7.37 13.18 26.14
C GLY A 168 -7.33 14.47 26.96
N GLY A 169 -8.11 14.52 28.05
CA GLY A 169 -8.20 15.66 28.97
C GLY A 169 -8.91 16.92 28.42
N GLN A 170 -8.85 17.17 27.12
CA GLN A 170 -9.37 18.39 26.48
C GLN A 170 -10.90 18.41 26.41
N GLU A 171 -11.50 19.57 26.67
CA GLU A 171 -12.95 19.78 26.53
C GLU A 171 -13.42 19.57 25.09
N SER A 172 -14.62 19.01 24.92
CA SER A 172 -15.18 18.76 23.58
C SER A 172 -15.76 20.04 22.98
N GLY A 173 -14.96 20.77 22.20
CA GLY A 173 -15.37 22.06 21.64
C GLY A 173 -14.76 22.42 20.29
N TRP A 174 -14.99 23.68 19.89
CA TRP A 174 -14.30 24.37 18.80
C TRP A 174 -13.25 25.29 19.40
N HIS A 175 -12.00 25.10 18.99
CA HIS A 175 -10.80 25.77 19.49
C HIS A 175 -10.26 26.68 18.39
N TRP A 176 -10.82 27.89 18.31
CA TRP A 176 -10.45 28.86 17.27
C TRP A 176 -9.05 29.43 17.45
N GLU A 177 -8.48 29.34 18.65
CA GLU A 177 -7.07 29.60 18.95
C GLU A 177 -6.12 28.74 18.10
N VAL A 178 -6.50 27.51 17.73
CA VAL A 178 -5.69 26.59 16.91
C VAL A 178 -5.72 26.96 15.41
N ALA A 179 -6.78 27.64 14.98
CA ALA A 179 -7.08 27.85 13.57
C ALA A 179 -6.05 28.68 12.76
N PRO A 180 -5.38 29.72 13.31
CA PRO A 180 -4.35 30.47 12.59
C PRO A 180 -3.18 29.63 12.09
N ILE A 181 -2.89 28.49 12.74
CA ILE A 181 -1.84 27.54 12.32
C ILE A 181 -2.45 26.39 11.54
N ALA A 182 -3.54 25.81 12.05
CA ALA A 182 -4.14 24.63 11.44
C ALA A 182 -4.75 24.91 10.05
N ILE A 183 -5.41 26.06 9.82
CA ILE A 183 -6.02 26.37 8.52
C ILE A 183 -4.97 26.49 7.40
N PRO A 184 -3.86 27.26 7.55
CA PRO A 184 -2.78 27.26 6.56
C PRO A 184 -2.18 25.87 6.31
N LEU A 185 -1.94 25.08 7.36
CA LEU A 185 -1.43 23.71 7.23
C LEU A 185 -2.42 22.80 6.47
N MET A 186 -3.72 22.90 6.73
CA MET A 186 -4.77 22.18 6.01
C MET A 186 -4.81 22.56 4.54
N ILE A 187 -4.69 23.85 4.22
CA ILE A 187 -4.63 24.35 2.83
C ILE A 187 -3.39 23.79 2.11
N ILE A 188 -2.22 23.87 2.73
CA ILE A 188 -0.97 23.32 2.18
C ILE A 188 -1.08 21.79 2.01
N ALA A 189 -1.63 21.07 2.99
CA ALA A 189 -1.83 19.63 2.93
C ALA A 189 -2.83 19.22 1.84
N ALA A 190 -3.92 19.97 1.65
CA ALA A 190 -4.88 19.73 0.58
C ALA A 190 -4.30 20.00 -0.80
N ILE A 191 -3.54 21.09 -0.96
CA ILE A 191 -2.79 21.40 -2.19
C ILE A 191 -1.80 20.28 -2.50
N ALA A 192 -0.98 19.87 -1.53
CA ALA A 192 -0.01 18.78 -1.70
C ALA A 192 -0.69 17.43 -2.02
N THR A 193 -1.87 17.17 -1.42
CA THR A 193 -2.70 16.00 -1.74
C THR A 193 -3.22 16.08 -3.18
N HIS A 194 -3.68 17.26 -3.65
CA HIS A 194 -4.14 17.46 -5.02
C HIS A 194 -3.00 17.29 -6.04
N PHE A 195 -1.81 17.82 -5.78
CA PHE A 195 -0.63 17.62 -6.64
C PHE A 195 -0.22 16.14 -6.70
N THR A 196 -0.21 15.44 -5.55
CA THR A 196 0.09 14.01 -5.47
C THR A 196 -0.95 13.16 -6.22
N ALA A 197 -2.23 13.50 -6.08
CA ALA A 197 -3.33 12.90 -6.83
C ALA A 197 -3.21 13.15 -8.34
N ARG A 198 -2.95 14.39 -8.75
CA ARG A 198 -2.80 14.79 -10.16
C ARG A 198 -1.62 14.07 -10.82
N HIS A 199 -0.48 14.01 -10.15
CA HIS A 199 0.69 13.30 -10.66
C HIS A 199 0.46 11.79 -10.75
N SER A 200 -0.27 11.19 -9.80
CA SER A 200 -0.68 9.78 -9.88
C SER A 200 -1.66 9.50 -11.04
N VAL A 201 -2.72 10.31 -11.18
CA VAL A 201 -3.76 10.13 -12.20
C VAL A 201 -3.24 10.42 -13.62
N ALA A 202 -2.37 11.41 -13.80
CA ALA A 202 -1.75 11.72 -15.10
C ALA A 202 -0.89 10.57 -15.65
N ARG A 203 -0.52 9.60 -14.80
CA ARG A 203 0.26 8.40 -15.15
C ARG A 203 -0.63 7.16 -15.36
N GLN A 204 -1.95 7.33 -15.41
CA GLN A 204 -2.90 6.33 -15.89
C GLN A 204 -3.25 6.60 -17.35
N ASN A 205 -3.14 5.59 -18.20
CA ASN A 205 -3.50 5.72 -19.62
C ASN A 205 -5.00 6.06 -19.78
N PRO A 206 -5.40 7.18 -20.43
CA PRO A 206 -6.83 7.50 -20.63
C PRO A 206 -7.57 6.43 -21.43
N ALA A 207 -6.90 5.72 -22.35
CA ALA A 207 -7.48 4.59 -23.07
C ALA A 207 -7.77 3.39 -22.15
N SER A 208 -7.16 3.31 -20.97
CA SER A 208 -7.42 2.27 -19.95
C SER A 208 -8.67 2.54 -19.10
N ALA A 209 -9.12 3.79 -19.00
CA ALA A 209 -10.13 4.19 -18.02
C ALA A 209 -11.46 3.45 -18.21
N THR A 210 -11.82 2.61 -17.23
CA THR A 210 -13.18 2.09 -17.04
C THR A 210 -14.04 3.14 -16.34
N GLN A 211 -15.36 2.98 -16.32
CA GLN A 211 -16.25 3.91 -15.58
C GLN A 211 -15.89 3.96 -14.08
N GLN A 212 -15.50 2.82 -13.49
CA GLN A 212 -15.02 2.73 -12.11
C GLN A 212 -13.70 3.48 -11.90
N THR A 213 -12.73 3.32 -12.82
CA THR A 213 -11.45 4.06 -12.79
C THR A 213 -11.67 5.57 -12.93
N ALA A 214 -12.56 6.00 -13.83
CA ALA A 214 -12.88 7.41 -14.05
C ALA A 214 -13.55 8.05 -12.82
N MET A 215 -14.45 7.33 -12.14
CA MET A 215 -15.02 7.76 -10.87
C MET A 215 -13.93 7.86 -9.78
N MET A 216 -13.11 6.83 -9.63
CA MET A 216 -12.01 6.83 -8.65
C MET A 216 -11.06 8.02 -8.88
N ASN A 217 -10.70 8.30 -10.13
CA ASN A 217 -9.84 9.45 -10.45
C ASN A 217 -10.48 10.79 -10.07
N LYS A 218 -11.80 10.98 -10.28
CA LYS A 218 -12.49 12.19 -9.80
C LYS A 218 -12.52 12.29 -8.28
N LEU A 219 -12.74 11.18 -7.57
CA LEU A 219 -12.67 11.14 -6.11
C LEU A 219 -11.26 11.53 -5.63
N THR A 220 -10.22 10.88 -6.17
CA THR A 220 -8.80 11.11 -5.83
C THR A 220 -8.37 12.56 -6.11
N LEU A 221 -8.80 13.16 -7.23
CA LEU A 221 -8.41 14.53 -7.60
C LEU A 221 -9.11 15.63 -6.81
N TYR A 222 -10.38 15.44 -6.42
CA TYR A 222 -11.20 16.52 -5.86
C TYR A 222 -11.74 16.21 -4.47
N VAL A 223 -12.35 15.04 -4.27
CA VAL A 223 -13.00 14.69 -3.00
C VAL A 223 -11.98 14.47 -1.89
N PHE A 224 -10.84 13.81 -2.16
CA PHE A 224 -9.80 13.63 -1.13
C PHE A 224 -9.15 14.96 -0.68
N PRO A 225 -8.68 15.87 -1.57
CA PRO A 225 -8.19 17.19 -1.16
C PRO A 225 -9.20 18.04 -0.40
N ILE A 226 -10.47 18.08 -0.85
CA ILE A 226 -11.54 18.78 -0.12
C ILE A 226 -11.81 18.11 1.24
N GLY A 227 -11.73 16.77 1.29
CA GLY A 227 -11.79 16.01 2.55
C GLY A 227 -10.71 16.42 3.53
N VAL A 228 -9.47 16.69 3.09
CA VAL A 228 -8.41 17.21 3.96
C VAL A 228 -8.74 18.62 4.48
N LEU A 229 -9.35 19.49 3.67
CA LEU A 229 -9.80 20.82 4.10
C LEU A 229 -10.96 20.79 5.10
N VAL A 230 -11.86 19.81 5.03
CA VAL A 230 -13.02 19.72 5.92
C VAL A 230 -12.70 18.92 7.17
N PHE A 231 -12.11 17.73 7.03
CA PHE A 231 -11.81 16.84 8.15
C PHE A 231 -10.52 17.21 8.88
N GLY A 232 -9.63 18.01 8.28
CA GLY A 232 -8.40 18.47 8.92
C GLY A 232 -8.62 19.22 10.24
N ALA A 233 -9.79 19.86 10.41
CA ALA A 233 -10.16 20.56 11.64
C ALA A 233 -10.24 19.62 12.87
N PHE A 234 -10.51 18.32 12.67
CA PHE A 234 -10.61 17.34 13.75
C PHE A 234 -9.28 16.65 14.07
N PHE A 235 -8.20 17.00 13.37
CA PHE A 235 -6.89 16.35 13.50
C PHE A 235 -5.87 17.27 14.21
N PRO A 236 -5.01 16.71 15.09
CA PRO A 236 -3.94 17.47 15.72
C PRO A 236 -3.01 18.14 14.71
N ILE A 237 -2.41 19.28 15.05
CA ILE A 237 -1.39 19.95 14.22
C ILE A 237 -0.27 18.97 13.83
N GLY A 238 0.21 18.16 14.76
CA GLY A 238 1.23 17.12 14.51
C GLY A 238 0.78 16.09 13.47
N LEU A 239 -0.52 15.78 13.40
CA LEU A 239 -1.07 14.86 12.39
C LEU A 239 -1.23 15.53 11.01
N LEU A 240 -1.49 16.84 10.97
CA LEU A 240 -1.45 17.63 9.74
C LEU A 240 -0.01 17.76 9.20
N LEU A 241 0.97 17.93 10.08
CA LEU A 241 2.40 17.92 9.73
C LEU A 241 2.86 16.56 9.20
N TYR A 242 2.42 15.46 9.83
CA TYR A 242 2.57 14.10 9.29
C TYR A 242 1.95 13.97 7.88
N TRP A 243 0.75 14.52 7.67
CA TRP A 243 0.08 14.49 6.37
C TRP A 243 0.90 15.23 5.29
N LEU A 244 1.50 16.37 5.66
CA LEU A 244 2.40 17.14 4.80
C LEU A 244 3.68 16.36 4.49
N ALA A 245 4.36 15.82 5.51
CA ALA A 245 5.55 14.97 5.33
C ALA A 245 5.26 13.78 4.42
N ASN A 246 4.10 13.14 4.60
CA ASN A 246 3.65 12.01 3.79
C ASN A 246 3.41 12.37 2.31
N ASN A 247 2.83 13.54 2.03
CA ASN A 247 2.69 14.04 0.66
C ASN A 247 4.05 14.41 0.06
N SER A 248 4.91 15.12 0.80
CA SER A 248 6.26 15.48 0.37
C SER A 248 7.10 14.25 0.01
N TRP A 249 7.09 13.22 0.87
CA TRP A 249 7.70 11.93 0.54
C TRP A 249 7.06 11.32 -0.70
N THR A 250 5.74 11.32 -0.82
CA THR A 250 5.06 10.68 -1.96
C THR A 250 5.41 11.36 -3.29
N LEU A 251 5.51 12.69 -3.32
CA LEU A 251 5.97 13.44 -4.50
C LEU A 251 7.43 13.10 -4.85
N MET A 252 8.33 13.12 -3.86
CA MET A 252 9.74 12.72 -4.04
C MET A 252 9.86 11.27 -4.55
N GLN A 253 9.16 10.34 -3.92
CA GLN A 253 9.14 8.92 -4.25
C GLN A 253 8.59 8.69 -5.66
N GLN A 254 7.47 9.34 -6.03
CA GLN A 254 6.92 9.26 -7.39
C GLN A 254 7.92 9.81 -8.42
N ALA A 255 8.57 10.95 -8.16
CA ALA A 255 9.57 11.52 -9.06
C ALA A 255 10.76 10.57 -9.29
N ILE A 256 11.33 10.00 -8.22
CA ILE A 256 12.45 9.04 -8.31
C ILE A 256 12.03 7.76 -9.01
N VAL A 257 10.88 7.18 -8.63
CA VAL A 257 10.43 5.87 -9.13
C VAL A 257 9.99 5.95 -10.58
N TYR A 258 9.21 6.96 -10.98
CA TYR A 258 8.78 7.09 -12.36
C TYR A 258 9.94 7.46 -13.31
N LYS A 259 10.87 8.33 -12.90
CA LYS A 259 12.09 8.62 -13.69
C LYS A 259 12.93 7.37 -13.96
N ARG A 260 12.98 6.42 -13.02
CA ARG A 260 13.65 5.11 -13.23
C ARG A 260 12.86 4.22 -14.19
N ILE A 261 11.56 4.05 -13.99
CA ILE A 261 10.76 3.14 -14.84
C ILE A 261 10.63 3.67 -16.28
N ASP A 262 10.55 4.98 -16.48
CA ASP A 262 10.45 5.57 -17.83
C ASP A 262 11.73 5.33 -18.63
N ARG A 263 12.89 5.50 -18.00
CA ARG A 263 14.18 5.11 -18.58
C ARG A 263 14.23 3.61 -18.92
N GLU A 264 13.72 2.74 -18.04
CA GLU A 264 13.62 1.29 -18.31
C GLU A 264 12.65 0.94 -19.45
N GLU A 265 11.67 1.77 -19.75
CA GLU A 265 10.74 1.58 -20.88
C GLU A 265 11.32 2.14 -22.19
N GLU A 266 12.04 3.26 -22.14
CA GLU A 266 12.76 3.83 -23.28
C GLU A 266 13.83 2.87 -23.79
N THR A 267 14.68 2.31 -22.91
CA THR A 267 15.69 1.32 -23.33
C THR A 267 15.05 0.08 -23.96
N LYS A 268 13.97 -0.46 -23.38
CA LYS A 268 13.24 -1.60 -23.96
C LYS A 268 12.62 -1.29 -25.32
N LYS A 269 12.13 -0.07 -25.53
CA LYS A 269 11.59 0.37 -26.84
C LYS A 269 12.71 0.47 -27.88
N ILE A 270 13.87 1.04 -27.51
CA ILE A 270 15.06 1.13 -28.37
C ILE A 270 15.55 -0.30 -28.72
N GLU A 271 15.76 -1.17 -27.73
CA GLU A 271 16.14 -2.57 -27.97
C GLU A 271 15.14 -3.32 -28.87
N ALA A 272 13.84 -3.12 -28.67
CA ALA A 272 12.81 -3.74 -29.50
C ALA A 272 12.83 -3.20 -30.94
N GLN A 273 13.11 -1.91 -31.12
CA GLN A 273 13.26 -1.27 -32.42
C GLN A 273 14.54 -1.72 -33.12
N GLU A 274 15.67 -1.86 -32.42
CA GLU A 274 16.92 -2.42 -32.94
C GLU A 274 16.78 -3.90 -33.32
N LYS A 275 16.10 -4.71 -32.49
CA LYS A 275 15.74 -6.09 -32.82
C LYS A 275 14.86 -6.14 -34.07
N ARG A 276 13.83 -5.29 -34.17
CA ARG A 276 12.98 -5.19 -35.37
C ARG A 276 13.76 -4.74 -36.61
N ASN A 277 14.69 -3.79 -36.47
CA ASN A 277 15.50 -3.29 -37.58
C ASN A 277 16.55 -4.32 -38.05
N SER A 278 17.16 -5.08 -37.13
CA SER A 278 18.08 -6.17 -37.50
C SER A 278 17.38 -7.39 -38.10
N MET A 279 16.09 -7.59 -37.79
CA MET A 279 15.23 -8.59 -38.42
C MET A 279 14.55 -8.09 -39.72
N ALA A 280 14.69 -6.81 -40.08
CA ALA A 280 14.07 -6.26 -41.28
C ALA A 280 14.86 -6.65 -42.54
N PRO A 281 14.21 -7.20 -43.59
CA PRO A 281 14.87 -7.43 -44.88
C PRO A 281 15.38 -6.11 -45.48
N LYS A 282 16.57 -6.14 -46.10
CA LYS A 282 17.16 -4.96 -46.74
C LYS A 282 16.20 -4.35 -47.78
N PRO A 283 16.00 -3.02 -47.81
CA PRO A 283 15.13 -2.38 -48.79
C PRO A 283 15.54 -2.74 -50.22
N GLY A 284 14.61 -3.28 -51.02
CA GLY A 284 14.82 -3.58 -52.44
C GLY A 284 14.65 -5.05 -52.87
N GLN A 285 14.60 -6.02 -51.96
CA GLN A 285 14.31 -7.41 -52.35
C GLN A 285 12.80 -7.66 -52.50
N LYS A 286 12.32 -7.77 -53.75
CA LYS A 286 10.98 -8.32 -54.06
C LYS A 286 10.87 -9.76 -53.49
N PRO A 287 9.78 -10.11 -52.79
CA PRO A 287 9.55 -11.50 -52.39
C PRO A 287 9.46 -12.38 -53.65
N ARG A 288 10.37 -13.35 -53.79
CA ARG A 288 10.23 -14.39 -54.82
C ARG A 288 9.13 -15.36 -54.36
N PRO A 289 8.06 -15.58 -55.13
CA PRO A 289 7.05 -16.57 -54.76
C PRO A 289 7.68 -17.96 -54.65
N GLY A 290 7.52 -18.64 -53.51
CA GLY A 290 7.85 -20.07 -53.36
C GLY A 290 8.84 -20.48 -52.26
N GLN A 291 9.53 -19.58 -51.57
CA GLN A 291 10.44 -19.97 -50.47
C GLN A 291 9.75 -19.95 -49.09
N LYS A 292 9.71 -21.11 -48.44
CA LYS A 292 9.28 -21.27 -47.04
C LYS A 292 10.27 -20.55 -46.09
N PRO A 293 9.80 -20.00 -44.95
CA PRO A 293 10.66 -19.27 -44.03
C PRO A 293 11.73 -20.19 -43.39
N SER A 294 13.00 -19.81 -43.55
CA SER A 294 14.11 -20.47 -42.88
C SER A 294 14.03 -20.24 -41.37
N GLN A 295 13.79 -21.30 -40.60
CA GLN A 295 13.91 -21.24 -39.15
C GLN A 295 15.37 -20.96 -38.76
N ALA A 296 15.59 -19.92 -37.95
CA ALA A 296 16.91 -19.60 -37.43
C ALA A 296 17.47 -20.78 -36.62
N LYS A 297 18.64 -21.29 -37.01
CA LYS A 297 19.35 -22.34 -36.26
C LYS A 297 19.59 -21.87 -34.82
N LYS A 298 19.17 -22.68 -33.85
CA LYS A 298 19.73 -22.62 -32.48
C LYS A 298 21.24 -22.86 -32.58
N GLY A 299 22.03 -22.08 -31.85
CA GLY A 299 23.49 -22.26 -31.79
C GLY A 299 23.86 -23.61 -31.16
N PRO A 300 24.92 -24.28 -31.63
CA PRO A 300 25.32 -25.58 -31.11
C PRO A 300 26.11 -25.45 -29.80
N SER A 301 25.69 -26.21 -28.80
CA SER A 301 26.53 -26.65 -27.70
C SER A 301 27.44 -27.79 -28.17
N GLY A 302 28.72 -27.77 -27.77
CA GLY A 302 29.53 -29.00 -27.66
C GLY A 302 30.70 -29.18 -28.65
N GLN A 303 31.90 -29.00 -28.08
CA GLN A 303 33.13 -29.79 -28.28
C GLN A 303 33.90 -29.78 -29.62
N GLN A 304 35.23 -29.79 -29.45
CA GLN A 304 36.26 -29.77 -30.49
C GLN A 304 36.73 -31.18 -30.85
N ALA A 305 36.89 -31.43 -32.15
CA ALA A 305 37.87 -32.32 -32.79
C ALA A 305 37.79 -32.08 -34.32
N SER A 306 38.83 -32.10 -35.14
CA SER A 306 40.28 -32.20 -34.91
C SER A 306 41.04 -31.77 -36.18
N THR A 307 42.37 -31.54 -36.05
CA THR A 307 43.41 -31.74 -37.08
C THR A 307 43.29 -31.08 -38.47
N ASN A 308 44.27 -30.22 -38.78
CA ASN A 308 45.19 -30.53 -39.89
C ASN A 308 46.63 -30.08 -39.56
N LYS A 309 47.64 -30.68 -40.20
CA LYS A 309 49.07 -30.61 -39.80
C LYS A 309 50.00 -30.53 -41.03
N GLY A 310 51.06 -29.72 -40.95
CA GLY A 310 52.13 -29.59 -41.96
C GLY A 310 52.40 -28.12 -42.33
N SER A 311 53.64 -27.64 -42.55
CA SER A 311 54.93 -28.34 -42.70
C SER A 311 56.13 -27.42 -42.36
N GLY A 312 57.27 -28.02 -41.97
CA GLY A 312 58.61 -27.40 -41.88
C GLY A 312 58.93 -26.60 -40.60
N GLY A 313 60.11 -26.70 -39.97
CA GLY A 313 61.25 -27.61 -40.19
C GLY A 313 62.55 -27.13 -39.50
N LYS A 314 63.40 -28.08 -39.05
CA LYS A 314 64.74 -27.97 -38.40
C LYS A 314 64.86 -27.50 -36.93
N SER A 315 65.42 -28.43 -36.13
CA SER A 315 66.58 -28.34 -35.19
C SER A 315 66.72 -27.16 -34.20
N THR A 316 67.21 -27.32 -32.96
CA THR A 316 68.12 -28.35 -32.40
C THR A 316 67.98 -28.41 -30.85
N GLU A 317 68.45 -29.51 -30.23
CA GLU A 317 68.86 -29.71 -28.80
C GLU A 317 68.52 -28.66 -27.72
N LYS A 318 68.03 -29.05 -26.52
CA LYS A 318 68.84 -29.77 -25.52
C LYS A 318 68.00 -30.43 -24.41
N ALA A 319 68.64 -31.33 -23.65
CA ALA A 319 68.18 -31.92 -22.38
C ALA A 319 67.94 -30.84 -21.28
N SER A 320 67.34 -31.12 -20.11
CA SER A 320 67.27 -32.40 -19.38
C SER A 320 66.07 -32.49 -18.40
N GLU A 321 65.81 -33.73 -17.92
CA GLU A 321 65.67 -34.16 -16.51
C GLU A 321 64.92 -33.29 -15.46
N SER A 322 64.26 -33.86 -14.43
CA SER A 322 63.90 -35.26 -14.11
C SER A 322 62.89 -35.29 -12.96
N SER A 323 62.36 -36.48 -12.63
CA SER A 323 61.51 -36.81 -11.45
C SER A 323 60.13 -36.12 -11.42
N GLY A 324 58.99 -36.80 -11.22
CA GLY A 324 58.77 -38.16 -10.69
C GLY A 324 58.59 -38.13 -9.16
N THR A 325 57.67 -38.88 -8.52
CA THR A 325 56.97 -40.10 -8.97
C THR A 325 55.82 -40.46 -8.00
N LYS A 326 54.65 -40.86 -8.54
CA LYS A 326 53.55 -41.69 -7.94
C LYS A 326 52.81 -41.16 -6.69
N SER A 327 51.46 -41.21 -6.63
CA SER A 327 50.52 -42.36 -6.46
C SER A 327 50.59 -42.98 -5.04
N ALA A 328 49.51 -43.50 -4.42
CA ALA A 328 48.14 -43.82 -4.88
C ALA A 328 47.14 -43.86 -3.68
N ASP A 329 45.83 -44.04 -3.97
CA ASP A 329 44.85 -44.97 -3.33
C ASP A 329 44.77 -45.12 -1.77
N LYS A 330 43.63 -45.38 -1.11
CA LYS A 330 42.28 -45.80 -1.55
C LYS A 330 41.22 -45.64 -0.43
N SER A 331 39.96 -45.42 -0.84
CA SER A 331 38.65 -45.80 -0.25
C SER A 331 38.42 -46.27 1.22
N GLY A 332 37.29 -45.78 1.78
CA GLY A 332 36.22 -46.60 2.42
C GLY A 332 36.32 -46.84 3.94
N ASP A 333 35.24 -47.19 4.66
CA ASP A 333 33.77 -47.16 4.41
C ASP A 333 33.04 -47.40 5.76
N LYS A 334 31.70 -47.26 5.78
CA LYS A 334 30.71 -47.60 6.84
C LYS A 334 30.73 -46.76 8.13
N ALA A 335 29.62 -46.20 8.65
CA ALA A 335 28.17 -46.52 8.70
C ALA A 335 27.75 -47.25 9.98
N ASP A 336 26.70 -46.76 10.63
CA ASP A 336 25.76 -47.62 11.36
C ASP A 336 24.36 -46.99 11.49
N SER A 337 23.36 -47.84 11.73
CA SER A 337 21.94 -47.48 11.77
C SER A 337 21.18 -48.37 12.76
N LYS A 338 20.14 -47.84 13.43
CA LYS A 338 19.10 -48.66 14.07
C LYS A 338 17.81 -47.90 14.41
N ALA A 339 16.74 -48.66 14.59
CA ALA A 339 15.36 -48.20 14.78
C ALA A 339 14.62 -49.10 15.81
N ASN A 340 13.35 -48.74 16.09
CA ASN A 340 12.33 -49.47 16.87
C ASN A 340 12.52 -49.46 18.41
N ASP A 341 11.51 -49.64 19.28
CA ASP A 341 10.11 -50.16 19.15
C ASP A 341 9.08 -49.38 20.04
N GLU A 342 7.77 -49.61 19.82
CA GLU A 342 6.67 -49.32 20.78
C GLU A 342 6.54 -50.41 21.88
N PRO A 343 5.71 -50.21 22.93
CA PRO A 343 4.39 -50.87 22.92
C PRO A 343 3.24 -50.06 23.58
N ALA A 344 2.01 -50.56 23.43
CA ALA A 344 0.75 -49.93 23.89
C ALA A 344 0.00 -50.72 24.99
N SER A 345 -0.86 -50.02 25.75
CA SER A 345 -2.07 -50.50 26.45
C SER A 345 -2.81 -49.27 27.04
N ASP A 346 -4.06 -48.90 26.77
CA ASP A 346 -5.38 -49.59 26.70
C ASP A 346 -6.23 -49.45 28.00
N SER A 347 -7.56 -49.57 27.85
CA SER A 347 -8.68 -49.30 28.78
C SER A 347 -9.17 -47.83 28.88
N GLY A 348 -10.47 -47.53 28.80
CA GLY A 348 -11.60 -48.36 28.34
C GLY A 348 -13.00 -47.85 28.72
N GLY A 349 -13.91 -47.74 27.74
CA GLY A 349 -15.40 -47.73 27.92
C GLY A 349 -16.05 -46.50 28.61
N SER A 350 -17.38 -46.32 28.56
CA SER A 350 -18.41 -46.94 27.70
C SER A 350 -19.76 -46.17 27.76
N SER A 351 -20.45 -46.11 26.61
CA SER A 351 -21.93 -46.19 26.41
C SER A 351 -22.97 -45.29 27.13
N GLY A 352 -23.88 -44.73 26.31
CA GLY A 352 -25.33 -44.61 26.61
C GLY A 352 -25.84 -43.23 27.09
N SER A 353 -27.08 -42.80 26.82
CA SER A 353 -28.15 -43.42 26.00
C SER A 353 -29.23 -42.40 25.55
N LYS A 354 -30.14 -42.84 24.67
CA LYS A 354 -31.28 -42.09 24.12
C LYS A 354 -32.30 -41.61 25.17
N ALA A 355 -32.93 -40.45 24.94
CA ALA A 355 -34.41 -40.24 24.85
C ALA A 355 -34.76 -38.72 24.91
N LYS A 356 -35.99 -38.24 24.72
CA LYS A 356 -37.04 -38.36 23.68
C LYS A 356 -38.19 -37.44 24.14
N SER A 357 -38.60 -36.49 23.31
CA SER A 357 -39.96 -35.89 23.20
C SER A 357 -40.70 -35.20 24.38
N ASN A 358 -41.28 -34.04 24.01
CA ASN A 358 -42.68 -33.57 24.23
C ASN A 358 -43.10 -32.71 25.45
N GLY A 359 -43.85 -31.65 25.09
CA GLY A 359 -44.98 -31.11 25.87
C GLY A 359 -44.69 -29.88 26.75
N SER A 360 -45.49 -28.80 26.87
CA SER A 360 -46.53 -28.11 26.08
C SER A 360 -47.45 -27.33 27.05
N LYS A 361 -47.75 -26.06 26.73
CA LYS A 361 -48.91 -25.23 27.16
C LYS A 361 -49.03 -24.67 28.60
N GLY A 362 -49.69 -23.50 28.66
CA GLY A 362 -50.22 -22.81 29.85
C GLY A 362 -49.63 -21.40 30.02
N SER A 363 -50.11 -20.28 29.44
CA SER A 363 -51.42 -19.77 28.97
C SER A 363 -52.15 -18.85 29.97
N SER A 364 -52.73 -17.75 29.45
CA SER A 364 -53.66 -16.76 30.06
C SER A 364 -53.12 -15.93 31.24
N GLY A 365 -53.50 -14.66 31.44
CA GLY A 365 -54.42 -13.73 30.76
C GLY A 365 -54.46 -12.41 31.57
N SER A 366 -55.24 -11.35 31.30
CA SER A 366 -56.16 -10.97 30.21
C SER A 366 -56.57 -9.48 30.42
N SER A 367 -57.18 -8.82 29.41
CA SER A 367 -58.09 -7.66 29.57
C SER A 367 -57.46 -6.29 30.01
N ALA A 368 -58.09 -5.10 29.95
CA ALA A 368 -59.11 -4.45 29.08
C ALA A 368 -59.30 -2.97 29.55
N ALA A 369 -59.89 -1.98 28.84
CA ALA A 369 -60.01 -1.66 27.40
C ALA A 369 -60.71 -0.27 27.19
N LYS A 370 -60.58 0.30 25.97
CA LYS A 370 -61.44 1.34 25.32
C LYS A 370 -61.37 2.85 25.72
N ASN A 371 -61.82 3.64 24.71
CA ASN A 371 -62.11 5.09 24.63
C ASN A 371 -60.94 6.08 24.74
N GLY A 372 -60.87 7.17 23.96
CA GLY A 372 -61.64 7.54 22.76
C GLY A 372 -61.84 9.07 22.56
N ASN A 373 -61.86 9.51 21.29
CA ASN A 373 -62.44 10.76 20.73
C ASN A 373 -61.51 11.96 20.39
N LYS A 374 -61.40 12.26 19.08
CA LYS A 374 -61.26 13.56 18.33
C LYS A 374 -60.17 14.59 18.76
N ASN A 375 -59.58 15.40 17.87
CA ASN A 375 -60.17 16.05 16.69
C ASN A 375 -59.15 16.48 15.60
N SER A 376 -59.65 16.67 14.36
CA SER A 376 -59.25 17.62 13.29
C SER A 376 -57.77 17.99 13.01
N GLY A 377 -57.34 17.99 11.73
CA GLY A 377 -56.03 18.61 11.40
C GLY A 377 -55.51 18.76 9.95
N GLN A 378 -56.31 18.60 8.90
CA GLN A 378 -55.96 18.94 7.49
C GLN A 378 -54.77 18.23 6.79
N ASN A 379 -54.90 18.14 5.46
CA ASN A 379 -54.09 17.37 4.52
C ASN A 379 -53.65 18.32 3.38
N SER A 380 -52.39 18.25 2.92
CA SER A 380 -52.00 18.91 1.66
C SER A 380 -50.84 18.23 0.92
N GLY A 381 -50.98 18.17 -0.41
CA GLY A 381 -49.89 18.66 -1.28
C GLY A 381 -48.88 17.64 -1.86
N ARG A 382 -49.35 16.55 -2.46
CA ARG A 382 -48.51 15.59 -3.20
C ARG A 382 -47.83 16.20 -4.45
N SER A 383 -46.49 16.12 -4.51
CA SER A 383 -45.60 15.92 -5.68
C SER A 383 -45.98 16.49 -7.07
N GLY A 384 -45.10 17.31 -7.66
CA GLY A 384 -44.95 17.38 -9.11
C GLY A 384 -44.03 18.49 -9.64
N SER A 385 -42.84 18.14 -10.16
CA SER A 385 -42.04 19.06 -10.99
C SER A 385 -41.24 18.33 -12.08
N LYS A 386 -41.63 18.56 -13.33
CA LYS A 386 -40.81 18.31 -14.54
C LYS A 386 -41.49 18.92 -15.78
N LYS A 387 -40.95 20.04 -16.29
CA LYS A 387 -40.44 20.16 -17.68
C LYS A 387 -40.11 21.61 -18.11
N THR A 388 -38.96 21.72 -18.77
CA THR A 388 -38.62 22.61 -19.92
C THR A 388 -38.86 24.13 -19.84
N GLY A 389 -37.75 24.88 -19.81
CA GLY A 389 -37.62 26.08 -20.66
C GLY A 389 -37.39 25.68 -22.13
N ARG A 390 -37.24 26.61 -23.09
CA ARG A 390 -37.02 28.07 -22.99
C ARG A 390 -37.50 28.71 -24.32
N LYS A 391 -37.80 30.02 -24.29
CA LYS A 391 -37.78 30.92 -25.47
C LYS A 391 -36.45 30.74 -26.26
N ARG A 392 -36.30 31.07 -27.53
CA ARG A 392 -36.94 32.13 -28.34
C ARG A 392 -36.57 31.93 -29.83
N SER A 393 -37.15 32.74 -30.72
CA SER A 393 -36.50 33.18 -31.96
C SER A 393 -35.16 33.88 -31.70
#